data_AF-A0A9D8PQ92-F1
#
_entry.id   AF-A0A9D8PQ92-F1
#
_cell.length_a   1.000
_cell.length_b   1.000
_cell.length_c   1.000
_cell.angle_alpha   90.00
_cell.angle_beta   90.00
_cell.angle_gamma   90.00
#
_symmetry.space_group_name_H-M   'P 1'
#
loop_
_entity.id
_entity.type
_entity.pdbx_description
1 polymer ?
#
loop_
_entity_poly.entity_id
_entity_poly.type
_entity_poly.pdbx_seq_one_letter_code
_entity_poly.pdbx_strand_id
1 'polypeptide(L)'
;MIVNSECDVVVIIKHNGNIVRNAYILAGDSYEFSIPNGTYQVFFYGGRGWNPNKKMAGGNTGGFVANESFSKDSQVTLDYQGLNYELIPQQNGNFNTMQSSENEVF
;
A
#
# COMPACT_ATOMS: atom_id res chain seq x y z
N MET A 1 21.31 -0.40 13.38
CA MET A 1 20.28 -1.35 12.90
C MET A 1 19.99 -0.94 11.46
N ILE A 2 20.49 -1.68 10.48
CA ILE A 2 20.32 -1.33 9.06
C ILE A 2 18.99 -1.92 8.60
N VAL A 3 18.00 -1.06 8.42
CA VAL A 3 16.70 -1.39 7.85
C VAL A 3 16.75 -0.98 6.37
N ASN A 4 16.68 -1.98 5.49
CA ASN A 4 17.07 -1.94 4.09
C ASN A 4 16.09 -1.06 3.26
N SER A 5 16.55 0.09 2.78
CA SER A 5 15.78 1.11 2.06
C SER A 5 15.55 0.79 0.57
N GLU A 6 15.24 -0.46 0.22
CA GLU A 6 15.35 -0.98 -1.16
C GLU A 6 14.20 -1.93 -1.58
N CYS A 7 13.05 -1.91 -0.92
CA CYS A 7 11.89 -2.70 -1.36
C CYS A 7 10.88 -1.80 -2.07
N ASP A 8 10.38 -2.29 -3.20
CA ASP A 8 9.25 -1.69 -3.88
C ASP A 8 7.98 -1.95 -3.08
N VAL A 9 6.96 -1.13 -3.30
CA VAL A 9 5.69 -1.25 -2.58
C VAL A 9 4.52 -1.13 -3.54
N VAL A 10 3.49 -1.94 -3.30
CA VAL A 10 2.15 -1.68 -3.82
C VAL A 10 1.35 -1.06 -2.70
N VAL A 11 0.94 0.19 -2.89
CA VAL A 11 -0.04 0.83 -2.01
C VAL A 11 -1.43 0.48 -2.47
N ILE A 12 -2.29 0.08 -1.55
CA ILE A 12 -3.66 -0.38 -1.83
C ILE A 12 -4.62 0.39 -0.93
N ILE A 13 -5.60 1.05 -1.54
CA ILE A 13 -6.60 1.86 -0.84
C ILE A 13 -7.94 1.13 -0.93
N LYS A 14 -8.52 0.79 0.23
CA LYS A 14 -9.85 0.19 0.35
C LYS A 14 -10.89 1.18 0.87
N HIS A 15 -12.10 1.13 0.31
CA HIS A 15 -13.29 1.81 0.80
C HIS A 15 -14.41 0.78 0.97
N ASN A 16 -15.01 0.70 2.16
CA ASN A 16 -16.02 -0.31 2.50
C ASN A 16 -15.58 -1.75 2.13
N GLY A 17 -14.31 -2.09 2.39
CA GLY A 17 -13.72 -3.40 2.10
C GLY A 17 -13.30 -3.64 0.65
N ASN A 18 -13.66 -2.75 -0.29
CA ASN A 18 -13.34 -2.89 -1.71
C ASN A 18 -12.11 -2.07 -2.09
N ILE A 19 -11.21 -2.65 -2.90
CA ILE A 19 -10.05 -1.92 -3.46
C ILE A 19 -10.58 -0.86 -4.43
N VAL A 20 -10.31 0.41 -4.14
CA VAL A 20 -10.73 1.53 -4.99
C VAL A 20 -9.56 2.14 -5.77
N ARG A 21 -8.33 2.00 -5.27
CA ARG A 21 -7.09 2.42 -5.95
C ARG A 21 -5.93 1.54 -5.50
N ASN A 22 -4.95 1.39 -6.38
CA ASN A 22 -3.63 0.89 -6.04
C ASN A 22 -2.57 1.54 -6.93
N ALA A 23 -1.32 1.56 -6.48
CA ALA A 23 -0.17 1.98 -7.28
C ALA A 23 1.06 1.17 -6.88
N TYR A 24 1.88 0.82 -7.88
CA TYR A 24 3.22 0.29 -7.68
C TYR A 24 4.17 1.48 -7.57
N ILE A 25 4.97 1.53 -6.50
CA ILE A 25 5.91 2.62 -6.22
C ILE A 25 7.28 1.99 -6.01
N LEU A 26 8.25 2.47 -6.76
CA LEU A 26 9.64 2.03 -6.64
C LEU A 26 10.22 2.49 -5.30
N ALA A 27 11.18 1.73 -4.76
CA ALA A 27 11.90 2.14 -3.56
C ALA A 27 12.49 3.56 -3.71
N GLY A 28 12.14 4.45 -2.78
CA GLY A 28 12.61 5.85 -2.77
C GLY A 28 11.83 6.82 -3.65
N ASP A 29 10.84 6.35 -4.40
CA ASP A 29 9.92 7.18 -5.18
C ASP A 29 8.69 7.59 -4.35
N SER A 30 7.92 8.57 -4.85
CA SER A 30 6.65 8.97 -4.23
C SER A 30 5.51 8.96 -5.24
N TYR A 31 4.29 8.78 -4.74
CA TYR A 31 3.10 8.79 -5.57
C TYR A 31 1.96 9.52 -4.88
N GLU A 32 1.22 10.30 -5.66
CA GLU A 32 0.10 11.09 -5.18
C GLU A 32 -1.23 10.50 -5.66
N PHE A 33 -2.11 10.19 -4.71
CA PHE A 33 -3.45 9.71 -5.02
C PHE A 33 -4.46 10.86 -5.01
N SER A 34 -5.24 10.97 -6.09
CA SER A 34 -6.45 11.79 -6.14
C SER A 34 -7.67 10.88 -5.97
N ILE A 35 -8.29 10.92 -4.78
CA ILE A 35 -9.49 10.15 -4.44
C ILE A 35 -10.59 11.06 -3.87
N PRO A 36 -11.88 10.71 -4.04
CA PRO A 36 -12.99 11.47 -3.44
C PRO A 36 -12.93 11.51 -1.91
N ASN A 37 -13.79 12.32 -1.32
CA ASN A 37 -14.03 12.28 0.12
C ASN A 37 -14.59 10.92 0.53
N GLY A 38 -14.20 10.48 1.71
CA GLY A 38 -14.62 9.20 2.26
C GLY A 38 -13.66 8.69 3.32
N THR A 39 -13.99 7.52 3.86
CA THR A 39 -13.18 6.87 4.89
C THR A 39 -12.48 5.65 4.33
N TYR A 40 -11.16 5.67 4.31
CA TYR A 40 -10.33 4.70 3.61
C TYR A 40 -9.42 3.94 4.55
N GLN A 41 -9.23 2.66 4.27
CA GLN A 41 -8.17 1.85 4.85
C GLN A 41 -7.03 1.74 3.84
N VAL A 42 -5.83 2.16 4.25
CA VAL A 42 -4.62 2.08 3.41
C VAL A 42 -3.79 0.88 3.84
N PHE A 43 -3.32 0.12 2.85
CA PHE A 43 -2.44 -1.03 3.00
C PHE A 43 -1.15 -0.83 2.18
N PHE A 44 -0.09 -1.47 2.66
CA PHE A 44 1.21 -1.53 2.01
C PHE A 44 1.59 -3.00 1.85
N TYR A 45 1.82 -3.40 0.60
CA TYR A 45 2.40 -4.68 0.26
C TYR A 45 3.80 -4.43 -0.28
N GLY A 46 4.83 -4.72 0.51
CA GLY A 46 6.23 -4.49 0.14
C GLY A 46 6.92 -5.77 -0.31
N GLY A 47 7.92 -5.65 -1.18
CA GLY A 47 8.76 -6.79 -1.56
C GLY A 47 9.71 -6.51 -2.73
N ARG A 48 10.21 -7.60 -3.32
CA ARG A 48 11.09 -7.57 -4.50
C ARG A 48 10.68 -8.61 -5.54
N GLY A 49 10.97 -8.30 -6.81
CA GLY A 49 10.72 -9.19 -7.94
C GLY A 49 9.22 -9.36 -8.21
N TRP A 50 8.62 -8.38 -8.88
CA TRP A 50 7.21 -8.46 -9.26
C TRP A 50 6.97 -9.59 -10.26
N ASN A 51 6.02 -10.47 -9.96
CA ASN A 51 5.53 -11.51 -10.86
C ASN A 51 4.02 -11.29 -11.13
N PRO A 52 3.63 -10.87 -12.35
CA PRO A 52 2.23 -10.59 -12.68
C PRO A 52 1.33 -11.83 -12.64
N ASN A 53 1.90 -13.04 -12.68
CA ASN A 53 1.15 -14.30 -12.69
C ASN A 53 1.05 -14.97 -11.32
N LYS A 54 1.70 -14.42 -10.28
CA LYS A 54 1.61 -14.95 -8.93
C LYS A 54 0.16 -14.86 -8.46
N LYS A 55 -0.39 -15.97 -7.96
CA LYS A 55 -1.73 -16.02 -7.37
C LYS A 55 -1.67 -15.45 -5.96
N MET A 56 -2.62 -14.57 -5.66
CA MET A 56 -2.78 -13.91 -4.36
C MET A 56 -4.18 -14.23 -3.80
N ALA A 57 -4.40 -13.93 -2.53
CA ALA A 57 -5.71 -14.01 -1.89
C ALA A 57 -6.82 -13.26 -2.66
N GLY A 58 -8.07 -13.65 -2.43
CA GLY A 58 -9.23 -13.06 -3.10
C GLY A 58 -9.32 -13.34 -4.62
N GLY A 59 -8.48 -14.22 -5.17
CA GLY A 59 -8.42 -14.49 -6.61
C GLY A 59 -7.59 -13.48 -7.40
N ASN A 60 -6.90 -12.57 -6.73
CA ASN A 60 -6.04 -11.57 -7.35
C ASN A 60 -4.78 -12.21 -7.95
N THR A 61 -4.17 -11.52 -8.92
CA THR A 61 -2.89 -11.91 -9.52
C THR A 61 -1.92 -10.74 -9.53
N GLY A 62 -0.64 -11.05 -9.35
CA GLY A 62 0.42 -10.05 -9.26
C GLY A 62 0.95 -9.94 -7.84
N GLY A 63 2.21 -10.30 -7.64
CA GLY A 63 2.85 -10.14 -6.34
C GLY A 63 4.36 -10.28 -6.38
N PHE A 64 4.98 -9.83 -5.29
CA PHE A 64 6.41 -9.97 -5.07
C PHE A 64 6.78 -11.42 -4.79
N VAL A 65 8.00 -11.83 -5.17
CA VAL A 65 8.49 -13.20 -4.97
C VAL A 65 9.58 -13.29 -3.90
N ALA A 66 9.99 -12.16 -3.31
CA ALA A 66 10.99 -12.11 -2.26
C ALA A 66 10.73 -10.96 -1.26
N ASN A 67 11.13 -11.18 -0.01
CA ASN A 67 11.08 -10.20 1.10
C ASN A 67 9.70 -9.54 1.27
N GLU A 68 8.65 -10.36 1.14
CA GLU A 68 7.27 -9.88 1.22
C GLU A 68 6.93 -9.37 2.62
N SER A 69 6.24 -8.24 2.66
CA SER A 69 5.71 -7.67 3.89
C SER A 69 4.32 -7.09 3.64
N PHE A 70 3.46 -7.22 4.65
CA PHE A 70 2.10 -6.71 4.63
C PHE A 70 1.90 -5.83 5.85
N SER A 71 1.53 -4.57 5.63
CA SER A 71 1.23 -3.64 6.70
C SER A 71 0.09 -2.71 6.29
N LYS A 72 -0.43 -1.96 7.26
CA LYS A 72 -1.53 -1.00 7.08
C LYS A 72 -1.33 0.20 7.97
N ASP A 73 -1.93 1.32 7.62
CA ASP A 73 -2.04 2.45 8.54
C ASP A 73 -3.38 2.41 9.29
N SER A 74 -3.59 3.36 10.20
CA SER A 74 -4.93 3.65 10.72
C SER A 74 -5.85 4.12 9.59
N GLN A 75 -7.15 3.96 9.79
CA GLN A 75 -8.14 4.42 8.84
C GLN A 75 -8.07 5.96 8.71
N VAL A 76 -8.14 6.46 7.48
CA VAL A 76 -8.05 7.89 7.16
C VAL A 76 -9.40 8.36 6.62
N THR A 77 -9.96 9.41 7.21
CA THR A 77 -11.13 10.12 6.68
C THR A 77 -10.68 11.36 5.94
N LEU A 78 -11.12 11.50 4.69
CA LEU A 78 -10.88 12.67 3.85
C LEU A 78 -12.19 13.48 3.75
N ASP A 79 -12.20 14.67 4.35
CA ASP A 79 -13.36 15.57 4.40
C ASP A 79 -13.05 16.91 3.73
N TYR A 80 -13.54 17.10 2.49
CA TYR A 80 -13.51 18.33 1.68
C TYR A 80 -12.12 18.95 1.39
N GLN A 81 -12.00 19.48 0.15
CA GLN A 81 -10.75 19.81 -0.58
C GLN A 81 -10.10 18.53 -1.13
N GLY A 82 -9.91 18.47 -2.45
CA GLY A 82 -9.24 17.35 -3.12
C GLY A 82 -7.93 17.06 -2.41
N LEU A 83 -7.91 15.98 -1.63
CA LEU A 83 -6.79 15.63 -0.79
C LEU A 83 -5.81 14.84 -1.63
N ASN A 84 -4.77 15.57 -2.01
CA ASN A 84 -3.55 15.06 -2.60
C ASN A 84 -2.79 14.32 -1.49
N TYR A 85 -2.83 12.99 -1.53
CA TYR A 85 -2.17 12.17 -0.53
C TYR A 85 -0.84 11.65 -1.10
N GLU A 86 0.27 12.25 -0.66
CA GLU A 86 1.62 11.77 -1.00
C GLU A 86 1.93 10.53 -0.15
N LEU A 87 1.83 9.37 -0.78
CA LEU A 87 2.17 8.10 -0.18
C LEU A 87 3.68 7.91 -0.30
N ILE A 88 4.39 8.42 0.70
CA ILE A 88 5.81 8.22 0.86
C ILE A 88 6.05 6.95 1.68
N PRO A 89 6.54 5.86 1.09
CA PRO A 89 7.01 4.70 1.83
C PRO A 89 8.40 5.06 2.37
N GLN A 90 8.46 5.71 3.51
CA GLN A 90 9.72 6.09 4.14
C GLN A 90 9.84 5.50 5.54
N GLN A 91 11.08 5.19 5.89
CA GLN A 91 11.54 4.86 7.24
C GLN A 91 11.28 5.99 8.26
N ASN A 92 10.83 7.17 7.77
CA ASN A 92 10.38 8.35 8.50
C ASN A 92 9.13 9.00 7.85
N GLY A 93 8.33 8.23 7.11
CA GLY A 93 7.09 8.73 6.48
C GLY A 93 5.97 8.98 7.50
N ASN A 94 4.87 9.57 7.06
CA ASN A 94 3.72 9.91 7.91
C ASN A 94 2.91 8.68 8.41
N PHE A 95 3.37 7.45 8.15
CA PHE A 95 2.61 6.23 8.41
C PHE A 95 3.05 5.56 9.71
N ASN A 96 2.09 5.28 10.58
CA ASN A 96 2.29 4.41 11.73
C ASN A 96 1.85 2.99 11.35
N THR A 97 2.71 2.29 10.62
CA THR A 97 2.34 1.01 10.03
C THR A 97 2.14 -0.05 11.12
N MET A 98 0.95 -0.64 11.14
CA MET A 98 0.61 -1.85 11.90
C MET A 98 0.79 -3.07 11.00
N GLN A 99 1.12 -4.22 11.60
CA GLN A 99 1.18 -5.49 10.88
C GLN A 99 -0.19 -5.83 10.26
N SER A 100 -0.16 -6.38 9.04
CA SER A 100 -1.35 -6.89 8.33
C SER A 100 -1.04 -8.26 7.71
N SER A 101 -1.91 -8.75 6.83
CA SER A 101 -1.80 -10.05 6.19
C SER A 101 -2.30 -10.00 4.75
N GLU A 102 -1.85 -10.95 3.92
CA GLU A 102 -2.29 -11.09 2.53
C GLU A 102 -3.82 -11.10 2.38
N ASN A 103 -4.52 -11.86 3.22
CA ASN A 103 -5.99 -11.97 3.19
C ASN A 103 -6.74 -10.68 3.58
N GLU A 104 -6.09 -9.78 4.33
CA GLU A 104 -6.70 -8.49 4.68
C GLU A 104 -6.50 -7.49 3.54
N VAL A 105 -5.32 -7.55 2.91
CA VAL A 105 -4.92 -6.70 1.80
C VAL A 105 -5.70 -7.03 0.51
N PHE A 106 -5.85 -8.31 0.17
CA PHE A 106 -6.42 -8.81 -1.09
C PHE A 106 -7.71 -9.59 -0.88
#